data_AF-A0A1X4GMB0-F1
#
_entry.id   AF-A0A1X4GMB0-F1
#
_cell.length_a   1.000
_cell.length_b   1.000
_cell.length_c   1.000
_cell.angle_alpha   90.00
_cell.angle_beta   90.00
_cell.angle_gamma   90.00
#
_symmetry.space_group_name_H-M   'P 1'
#
loop_
_entity.id
_entity.type
_entity.pdbx_description
1 polymer ?
#
loop_
_entity_poly.entity_id
_entity_poly.type
_entity_poly.pdbx_seq_one_letter_code
_entity_poly.pdbx_strand_id
1 'polypeptide(L)'
;MAGSSHGHGHTPAAWTGVIISFIGFLVAGAFMVMANAIGFWVGMALIIGGAIVGGIMKAMGLGDHQKPLAMVGGAPIAAREPVAVES
;
A
#
# COMPACT_ATOMS: atom_id res chain seq x y z
N MET A 1 -5.89 -26.92 -2.03
CA MET A 1 -6.49 -25.88 -1.18
C MET A 1 -6.11 -24.50 -1.75
N ALA A 2 -6.88 -23.98 -2.70
CA ALA A 2 -6.65 -22.64 -3.27
C ALA A 2 -7.57 -21.66 -2.57
N GLY A 3 -7.16 -21.20 -1.38
CA GLY A 3 -7.98 -20.39 -0.48
C GLY A 3 -7.20 -19.27 0.21
N SER A 4 -6.10 -18.79 -0.37
CA SER A 4 -5.47 -17.55 0.08
C SER A 4 -5.83 -16.42 -0.87
N SER A 5 -7.12 -16.10 -0.94
CA SER A 5 -7.57 -14.83 -1.53
C SER A 5 -6.87 -13.72 -0.75
N HIS A 6 -5.94 -13.04 -1.42
CA HIS A 6 -5.06 -12.01 -0.91
C HIS A 6 -5.89 -10.78 -0.47
N GLY A 7 -6.52 -10.87 0.69
CA GLY A 7 -7.40 -9.85 1.28
C GLY A 7 -6.67 -8.61 1.82
N HIS A 8 -5.53 -8.24 1.23
CA HIS A 8 -4.67 -7.13 1.69
C HIS A 8 -4.59 -5.96 0.69
N GLY A 9 -5.39 -5.98 -0.38
CA GLY A 9 -5.32 -4.99 -1.47
C GLY A 9 -6.64 -4.63 -2.16
N HIS A 10 -7.78 -5.08 -1.63
CA HIS A 10 -9.10 -4.84 -2.25
C HIS A 10 -9.81 -3.57 -1.80
N THR A 11 -9.11 -2.66 -1.10
CA THR A 11 -9.68 -1.35 -0.80
C THR A 11 -9.20 -0.36 -1.86
N PRO A 12 -10.08 0.12 -2.77
CA PRO A 12 -9.72 1.14 -3.77
C PRO A 12 -9.07 2.39 -3.15
N ALA A 13 -9.31 2.62 -1.85
CA ALA A 13 -8.67 3.63 -1.03
C ALA A 13 -7.13 3.60 -1.02
N ALA A 14 -6.52 2.42 -1.01
CA ALA A 14 -5.06 2.32 -0.93
C ALA A 14 -4.41 2.64 -2.28
N TRP A 15 -5.05 2.26 -3.39
CA TRP A 15 -4.43 2.34 -4.71
C TRP A 15 -4.70 3.67 -5.43
N THR A 16 -5.83 4.33 -5.14
CA THR A 16 -6.20 5.61 -5.76
C THR A 16 -5.22 6.74 -5.45
N GLY A 17 -4.85 6.93 -4.18
CA GLY A 17 -3.86 7.96 -3.80
C GLY A 17 -2.50 7.74 -4.49
N VAL A 18 -2.06 6.47 -4.56
CA VAL A 18 -0.79 6.10 -5.22
C VAL A 18 -0.86 6.38 -6.72
N ILE A 19 -1.91 5.97 -7.43
CA ILE A 19 -2.07 6.23 -8.87
C ILE A 19 -2.06 7.75 -9.16
N ILE A 20 -2.80 8.54 -8.37
CA ILE A 20 -2.85 9.99 -8.57
C ILE A 20 -1.47 10.61 -8.38
N SER A 21 -0.76 10.22 -7.31
CA SER A 21 0.62 10.69 -7.06
C SER A 21 1.60 10.25 -8.15
N PHE A 22 1.44 9.04 -8.69
CA PHE A 22 2.28 8.51 -9.76
C PHE A 22 2.07 9.30 -11.06
N ILE A 23 0.83 9.59 -11.44
CA ILE A 23 0.52 10.43 -12.60
C ILE A 23 1.10 11.83 -12.40
N GLY A 24 0.92 12.44 -11.22
CA GLY A 24 1.50 13.75 -10.91
C GLY A 24 3.02 13.77 -11.03
N PHE A 25 3.70 12.70 -10.60
CA PHE A 25 5.15 12.55 -10.74
C PHE A 25 5.58 12.46 -12.21
N LEU A 26 4.87 11.70 -13.04
CA LEU A 26 5.16 11.61 -14.47
C LEU A 26 4.98 12.95 -15.19
N VAL A 27 3.91 13.69 -14.85
CA VAL A 27 3.63 15.03 -15.38
C VAL A 27 4.72 16.02 -14.95
N ALA A 28 5.08 16.04 -13.67
CA ALA A 28 6.15 16.89 -13.17
C ALA A 28 7.50 16.58 -13.84
N GLY A 29 7.83 15.29 -14.00
CA GLY A 29 9.05 14.86 -14.68
C GLY A 29 9.11 15.30 -16.15
N ALA A 30 8.01 15.15 -16.89
CA ALA A 30 7.93 15.59 -18.28
C ALA A 30 8.14 17.10 -18.42
N PHE A 31 7.47 17.91 -17.59
CA PHE A 31 7.61 19.37 -17.65
C PHE A 31 8.95 19.89 -17.11
N MET A 32 9.59 19.15 -16.20
CA MET A 32 10.96 19.44 -15.76
C MET A 32 11.94 19.32 -16.93
N VAL A 33 11.80 18.27 -17.77
CA VAL A 33 12.62 18.09 -18.97
C VAL A 33 12.36 19.18 -20.01
N MET A 34 11.11 19.66 -20.12
CA MET A 34 10.74 20.76 -21.00
C MET A 34 11.10 22.15 -20.48
N ALA A 35 11.80 22.25 -19.34
CA ALA A 35 12.13 23.51 -18.64
C ALA A 35 10.91 24.42 -18.40
N ASN A 36 9.72 23.84 -18.25
CA ASN A 36 8.47 24.58 -18.05
C ASN A 36 8.11 24.58 -16.57
N ALA A 37 8.44 25.67 -15.89
CA ALA A 37 8.19 25.84 -14.46
C ALA A 37 6.68 25.76 -14.11
N ILE A 38 5.80 26.28 -14.96
CA ILE A 38 4.34 26.25 -14.72
C ILE A 38 3.82 24.81 -14.75
N GLY A 39 4.22 24.04 -15.77
CA GLY A 39 3.84 22.64 -15.90
C GLY A 39 4.38 21.75 -14.77
N PHE A 40 5.58 22.06 -14.26
CA PHE A 40 6.13 21.40 -13.07
C PHE A 40 5.25 21.62 -11.82
N TRP A 41 4.83 22.87 -11.58
CA TRP A 41 3.96 23.19 -10.44
C TRP A 41 2.56 22.55 -10.55
N VAL A 42 2.03 22.42 -11.78
CA VAL A 42 0.80 21.63 -12.02
C VAL A 42 0.99 20.16 -11.64
N GLY A 43 2.14 19.57 -11.99
CA GLY A 43 2.49 18.21 -11.56
C GLY A 43 2.60 18.09 -10.04
N MET A 44 3.21 19.07 -9.36
CA MET A 44 3.26 19.11 -7.89
C MET A 44 1.88 19.22 -7.24
N ALA A 45 0.98 20.03 -7.80
CA ALA A 45 -0.39 20.13 -7.32
C ALA A 45 -1.13 18.78 -7.42
N LEU A 46 -0.88 17.99 -8.47
CA LEU A 46 -1.46 16.65 -8.62
C LEU A 46 -0.93 15.67 -7.55
N ILE A 47 0.36 15.71 -7.21
CA ILE A 47 0.92 14.86 -6.16
C ILE A 47 0.29 15.19 -4.81
N ILE A 48 0.17 16.48 -4.48
CA ILE A 48 -0.48 16.95 -3.25
C ILE A 48 -1.96 16.51 -3.26
N GLY A 49 -2.63 16.61 -4.41
CA GLY A 49 -3.99 16.10 -4.59
C GLY A 49 -4.12 14.61 -4.28
N GLY A 50 -3.17 13.78 -4.72
CA GLY A 50 -3.12 12.35 -4.41
C GLY A 50 -2.99 12.06 -2.90
N ALA A 51 -2.17 12.85 -2.20
CA ALA A 51 -2.04 12.75 -0.75
C ALA A 51 -3.32 13.19 -0.01
N ILE A 52 -3.99 14.24 -0.49
CA ILE A 52 -5.28 14.68 0.05
C ILE A 52 -6.34 13.58 -0.13
N VAL A 53 -6.45 13.00 -1.32
CA VAL A 53 -7.41 11.92 -1.61
C VAL A 53 -7.11 10.69 -0.74
N GLY A 54 -5.84 10.27 -0.64
CA GLY A 54 -5.44 9.18 0.25
C GLY A 54 -5.75 9.46 1.72
N GLY A 55 -5.57 10.70 2.17
CA GLY A 55 -5.92 11.17 3.51
C GLY A 55 -7.43 11.14 3.78
N ILE A 56 -8.25 11.59 2.82
CA ILE A 56 -9.71 11.53 2.90
C ILE A 56 -10.18 10.07 2.98
N MET A 57 -9.59 9.18 2.18
CA MET A 57 -9.96 7.75 2.19
C MET A 57 -9.53 7.04 3.46
N LYS A 58 -8.40 7.45 4.06
CA LYS A 58 -8.02 7.02 5.42
C LYS A 58 -9.01 7.53 6.47
N ALA A 59 -9.45 8.79 6.37
CA ALA A 59 -10.40 9.39 7.29
C ALA A 59 -11.81 8.77 7.19
N MET A 60 -12.20 8.30 5.99
CA MET A 60 -13.45 7.56 5.77
C MET A 60 -13.41 6.11 6.29
N GLY A 61 -12.34 5.68 6.96
CA GLY A 61 -12.26 4.34 7.57
C GLY A 61 -11.96 3.20 6.59
N LEU A 62 -11.65 3.51 5.33
CA LEU A 62 -11.17 2.54 4.34
C LEU A 62 -9.66 2.21 4.50
N GLY A 63 -8.97 2.91 5.40
CA GLY A 63 -7.63 2.54 5.85
C GLY A 63 -7.71 1.39 6.83
N ASP A 64 -7.35 0.20 6.36
CA ASP A 64 -7.41 -1.08 7.06
C ASP A 64 -7.10 -0.94 8.56
N HIS A 65 -8.11 -1.25 9.39
CA HIS A 65 -7.93 -1.39 10.82
C HIS A 65 -7.25 -2.74 11.03
N GLN A 66 -5.94 -2.80 10.77
CA GLN A 66 -5.09 -3.90 11.17
C GLN A 66 -5.22 -4.03 12.69
N LYS A 67 -6.15 -4.87 13.16
CA LYS A 67 -6.21 -5.27 14.56
C LYS A 67 -4.86 -5.91 14.85
N PRO A 68 -4.01 -5.32 15.72
CA PRO A 68 -2.79 -5.99 16.11
C PRO A 68 -3.23 -7.32 16.71
N LEU A 69 -2.85 -8.42 16.07
CA LEU A 69 -3.10 -9.74 16.61
C LEU A 69 -2.46 -9.74 17.99
N ALA A 70 -3.30 -9.80 19.03
CA ALA A 70 -2.81 -9.92 20.38
C ALA A 70 -1.94 -11.18 20.39
N MET A 71 -0.64 -11.01 20.56
CA MET A 71 0.29 -12.12 20.77
C MET A 71 -0.02 -12.67 22.16
N VAL A 72 -1.07 -13.49 22.24
CA VAL A 72 -1.35 -14.33 23.39
C VAL A 72 -0.19 -15.30 23.45
N GLY A 73 0.61 -15.17 24.51
CA GLY A 73 1.74 -16.03 24.75
C GLY A 73 1.35 -17.50 24.78
N GLY A 74 2.30 -18.34 24.37
CA GLY A 74 2.36 -19.74 24.77
C GLY A 74 2.26 -20.76 23.63
N ALA A 75 3.42 -21.19 23.12
CA ALA A 75 3.78 -22.60 23.12
C ALA A 75 5.30 -22.72 22.87
N PRO A 76 6.06 -23.47 23.70
CA PRO A 76 7.44 -23.80 23.36
C PRO A 76 7.42 -24.62 22.08
N ILE A 77 8.47 -24.46 21.27
CA ILE A 77 8.74 -25.22 20.06
C ILE A 77 9.10 -26.66 20.48
N ALA A 78 8.10 -27.41 20.95
CA ALA A 78 8.22 -28.75 21.48
C ALA A 78 7.48 -29.71 20.55
N ALA A 79 8.09 -29.96 19.40
CA ALA A 79 8.03 -31.21 18.63
C ALA A 79 8.71 -30.98 17.29
N ARG A 80 10.06 -30.93 17.30
CA ARG A 80 10.80 -31.38 16.12
C ARG A 80 10.55 -32.87 16.06
N GLU A 81 9.62 -33.28 15.22
CA GLU A 81 9.43 -34.68 14.85
C GLU A 81 10.78 -35.17 14.29
N PRO A 82 11.42 -36.21 14.88
CA PRO A 82 12.58 -36.80 14.25
C PRO A 82 12.10 -37.40 12.94
N VAL A 83 12.70 -36.97 11.83
CA VAL A 83 12.48 -37.51 10.49
C VAL A 83 12.56 -39.03 10.59
N ALA A 84 11.39 -39.66 10.60
CA ALA A 84 11.26 -41.10 10.55
C ALA A 84 11.75 -41.51 9.16
N VAL A 85 12.94 -42.10 9.20
CA VAL A 85 13.54 -42.91 8.17
C VAL A 85 12.47 -43.90 7.69
N GLU A 86 12.05 -43.78 6.43
CA GLU A 86 11.44 -44.92 5.76
C GLU A 86 12.01 -45.02 4.34
N SER A 87 12.34 -46.27 4.02
CA SER A 87 13.28 -46.82 3.05
C SER A 87 13.04 -46.53 1.58
#